data_AF-A0A7M3MI77-F1
#
_entry.id   AF-A0A7M3MI77-F1
#
_cell.length_a   1.000
_cell.length_b   1.000
_cell.length_c   1.000
_cell.angle_alpha   90.00
_cell.angle_beta   90.00
_cell.angle_gamma   90.00
#
_symmetry.space_group_name_H-M   'P 1'
#
loop_
_entity.id
_entity.type
_entity.pdbx_description
1 polymer ?
#
loop_
_entity_poly.entity_id
_entity_poly.type
_entity_poly.pdbx_seq_one_letter_code
_entity_poly.pdbx_strand_id
1 'polypeptide(L)' 'MHDEARAEKLRRVPERTCMVCRVKRPKSELLRFVAGQDGLLPDPKQILPGRGCYVCLQGECKSQLRQGHCRSRKRRG' A
#
# COMPACT_ATOMS: atom_id res chain seq x y z
N MET A 1 13.39 -16.49 23.56
CA MET A 1 13.97 -16.32 22.21
C MET A 1 12.94 -15.93 21.13
N HIS A 2 11.68 -16.38 21.18
CA HIS A 2 10.66 -15.94 20.21
C HIS A 2 10.04 -14.56 20.53
N ASP A 3 9.94 -14.19 21.81
CA ASP A 3 9.39 -12.90 22.24
C ASP A 3 10.26 -11.68 21.87
N GLU A 4 11.59 -11.79 21.97
CA GLU A 4 12.50 -10.70 21.58
C GLU A 4 12.49 -10.44 20.08
N ALA A 5 12.45 -11.48 19.24
CA ALA A 5 12.36 -11.33 17.79
C ALA A 5 11.03 -10.66 17.36
N ARG A 6 9.93 -10.95 18.06
CA ARG A 6 8.65 -10.26 17.87
C ARG A 6 8.72 -8.80 18.31
N ALA A 7 9.36 -8.51 19.43
CA ALA A 7 9.55 -7.15 19.93
C ALA A 7 10.43 -6.31 18.97
N GLU A 8 11.51 -6.87 18.43
CA GLU A 8 12.35 -6.19 17.44
C GLU A 8 11.60 -5.92 16.13
N LYS A 9 10.78 -6.88 15.67
CA LYS A 9 9.95 -6.72 14.48
C LYS A 9 8.89 -5.63 14.64
N LEU A 10 8.39 -5.40 15.86
CA LEU A 10 7.48 -4.29 16.17
C LEU A 10 8.18 -2.93 16.18
N ARG A 11 9.48 -2.87 16.49
CA ARG A 11 10.29 -1.63 16.45
C ARG A 11 10.64 -1.21 15.02
N ARG A 12 10.75 -2.15 14.07
CA ARG A 12 11.02 -1.81 12.67
C ARG A 12 9.80 -1.15 12.04
N VAL A 13 9.96 0.09 11.58
CA VAL A 13 8.91 0.79 10.82
C VAL A 13 8.61 -0.02 9.56
N PRO A 14 7.36 -0.48 9.35
CA PRO A 14 7.03 -1.25 8.17
C PRO A 14 7.24 -0.39 6.91
N GLU A 15 8.00 -0.89 5.94
CA GLU A 15 8.11 -0.24 4.63
C GLU A 15 7.11 -0.81 3.64
N ARG A 16 6.69 0.01 2.68
CA ARG A 16 5.86 -0.40 1.53
C ARG A 16 6.42 0.21 0.26
N THR A 17 6.04 -0.38 -0.86
CA THR A 17 6.44 0.09 -2.19
C THR A 17 5.33 0.95 -2.78
N CYS A 18 5.69 2.15 -3.25
CA CYS A 18 4.78 2.96 -4.05
C CYS A 18 4.47 2.25 -5.38
N MET A 19 3.20 2.07 -5.72
CA MET A 19 2.80 1.38 -6.95
C MET A 19 3.09 2.16 -8.23
N VAL A 20 3.33 3.47 -8.12
CA VAL A 20 3.67 4.33 -9.26
C VAL A 20 5.18 4.38 -9.47
N CYS A 21 5.94 4.99 -8.55
CA CYS A 21 7.38 5.15 -8.72
C CYS A 21 8.22 3.93 -8.30
N ARG A 22 7.61 2.89 -7.73
CA ARG A 22 8.28 1.65 -7.26
C ARG A 22 9.32 1.82 -6.15
N VAL A 23 9.44 3.01 -5.58
CA VAL A 23 10.34 3.29 -4.44
C VAL A 23 9.73 2.74 -3.15
N LYS A 24 10.58 2.14 -2.29
CA LYS A 24 10.22 1.74 -0.92
C LYS A 24 10.26 2.95 -0.01
N ARG A 25 9.26 3.10 0.84
CA ARG A 25 9.20 4.16 1.87
C ARG A 25 8.54 3.63 3.13
N PRO A 26 8.77 4.29 4.29
CA PRO A 26 8.00 4.05 5.50
C PRO A 26 6.50 4.07 5.20
N LYS A 27 5.75 3.15 5.82
CA LYS A 27 4.28 3.07 5.68
C LYS A 27 3.59 4.40 5.99
N SER A 28 4.13 5.20 6.90
CA SER A 28 3.64 6.54 7.27
C SER A 28 3.73 7.57 6.13
N GLU A 29 4.63 7.38 5.18
CA GLU A 29 4.83 8.29 4.03
C GLU A 29 3.99 7.92 2.80
N LEU A 30 3.12 6.91 2.95
CA LEU A 30 2.35 6.34 1.86
C LEU A 30 0.86 6.30 2.21
N LEU A 31 0.01 6.67 1.25
CA LEU A 31 -1.44 6.48 1.33
C LEU A 31 -1.81 5.09 0.80
N ARG A 32 -2.68 4.39 1.53
CA ARG A 32 -3.31 3.16 1.04
C ARG A 32 -4.55 3.52 0.22
N PHE A 33 -4.69 2.86 -0.92
CA PHE A 33 -5.93 2.82 -1.71
C PHE A 33 -6.36 1.38 -1.92
N VAL A 34 -7.66 1.16 -2.11
CA VAL A 34 -8.26 -0.14 -2.45
C VAL A 34 -8.96 -0.04 -3.79
N ALA A 35 -8.82 -1.05 -4.63
CA ALA A 35 -9.62 -1.16 -5.85
C ALA A 35 -11.05 -1.58 -5.50
N GLY A 36 -11.99 -0.64 -5.56
CA GLY A 36 -13.42 -0.88 -5.50
C GLY A 36 -14.00 -1.18 -6.88
N GLN A 37 -15.34 -1.27 -6.97
CA GLN A 37 -16.05 -1.51 -8.23
C GLN A 37 -15.89 -0.31 -9.18
N ASP A 38 -16.15 0.89 -8.67
CA ASP A 38 -16.19 2.12 -9.49
C ASP A 38 -14.86 2.88 -9.57
N GLY A 39 -13.82 2.41 -8.86
CA GLY A 39 -12.53 3.09 -8.88
C GLY A 39 -11.61 2.76 -7.71
N LEU A 40 -10.73 3.71 -7.40
CA LEU A 40 -9.84 3.63 -6.24
C LEU A 40 -10.45 4.36 -5.06
N LEU A 41 -10.55 3.66 -3.93
CA LEU A 41 -11.04 4.22 -2.68
C LEU A 41 -9.85 4.50 -1.75
N PRO A 42 -9.65 5.72 -1.26
CA PRO A 42 -8.63 6.00 -0.24
C PRO A 42 -8.98 5.26 1.05
N ASP A 43 -7.98 4.66 1.68
CA ASP A 43 -8.14 3.94 2.93
C ASP A 43 -7.07 4.33 3.97
N PRO A 44 -7.09 5.57 4.47
CA PRO A 44 -6.11 6.04 5.45
C PRO A 44 -6.18 5.24 6.76
N LYS A 45 -7.38 4.72 7.12
CA LYS A 45 -7.60 3.90 8.33
C LYS A 45 -7.21 2.43 8.14
N GLN A 46 -7.01 1.99 6.90
CA GLN A 46 -6.58 0.62 6.54
C GLN A 46 -7.56 -0.48 6.95
N ILE A 47 -8.85 -0.17 6.88
CA ILE A 47 -9.94 -1.06 7.30
C ILE A 47 -10.75 -1.62 6.13
N LEU A 48 -10.57 -1.06 4.92
CA LEU A 48 -11.38 -1.46 3.77
C LEU A 48 -10.94 -2.85 3.26
N PRO A 49 -11.91 -3.75 2.99
CA PRO A 49 -11.64 -5.08 2.49
C PRO A 49 -11.11 -5.04 1.06
N GLY A 50 -10.27 -6.02 0.69
CA GLY A 50 -9.74 -6.16 -0.67
C GLY A 50 -8.26 -5.82 -0.80
N ARG A 51 -7.76 -5.92 -2.04
CA ARG A 51 -6.34 -5.69 -2.36
C ARG A 51 -6.02 -4.20 -2.28
N GLY A 52 -5.20 -3.85 -1.29
CA GLY A 52 -4.67 -2.51 -1.13
C GLY A 52 -3.41 -2.29 -1.95
N CYS A 53 -3.20 -1.05 -2.38
CA CYS A 53 -1.97 -0.53 -2.96
C CYS A 53 -1.51 0.69 -2.16
N TYR A 54 -0.21 0.93 -2.13
CA TYR A 54 0.38 2.09 -1.49
C TYR A 54 0.90 3.06 -2.54
N VAL A 55 0.74 4.36 -2.30
CA VAL A 55 1.24 5.43 -3.17
C VAL A 55 1.86 6.53 -2.31
N CYS A 56 2.86 7.25 -2.83
CA CYS A 56 3.47 8.36 -2.10
C CYS A 56 2.42 9.38 -1.65
N LEU A 57 2.46 9.74 -0.37
CA LEU A 57 1.62 10.77 0.21
C LEU A 57 1.91 12.14 -0.42
N GLN A 58 3.19 12.41 -0.69
CA GLN A 58 3.70 13.64 -1.29
C GLN A 58 4.13 13.43 -2.75
N GLY A 59 3.90 14.45 -3.58
CA GLY A 59 4.27 14.49 -5.00
C GLY A 59 3.24 13.90 -5.96
N GLU A 60 3.64 13.75 -7.23
CA GLU A 60 2.75 13.39 -8.36
C GLU A 60 2.34 11.91 -8.43
N CYS A 61 2.82 11.07 -7.51
CA CYS A 61 2.45 9.66 -7.57
C CYS A 61 0.94 9.46 -7.31
N LYS A 62 0.34 10.30 -6.46
CA LYS A 62 -1.10 10.20 -6.15
C LYS A 62 -1.97 10.53 -7.37
N SER A 63 -1.61 11.55 -8.15
CA SER A 63 -2.33 11.95 -9.37
C SER A 63 -2.18 10.92 -10.50
N GLN A 64 -1.05 10.21 -10.56
CA GLN A 64 -0.79 9.19 -11.57
C GLN A 64 -1.38 7.79 -11.22
N LEU A 65 -1.87 7.60 -9.99
CA LEU A 65 -2.38 6.31 -9.55
C LEU A 65 -3.70 5.97 -10.26
N ARG A 66 -3.69 4.86 -11.00
CA ARG A 66 -4.87 4.32 -11.69
C ARG A 66 -5.31 2.97 -11.12
N GLN A 67 -6.59 2.64 -11.22
CA GLN A 67 -7.17 1.38 -10.68
C GLN A 67 -6.41 0.13 -11.13
N GLY A 68 -5.91 0.09 -12.37
CA GLY A 68 -5.10 -1.01 -12.90
C GLY A 68 -3.82 -1.33 -12.12
N HIS A 69 -3.25 -0.37 -11.39
CA HIS A 69 -2.09 -0.60 -10.53
C HIS A 69 -2.45 -1.46 -9.31
N CYS A 70 -3.68 -1.32 -8.81
CA CYS A 70 -4.09 -1.90 -7.52
C CYS A 70 -4.88 -3.20 -7.66
N ARG A 71 -5.41 -3.49 -8.86
CA ARG A 71 -6.15 -4.72 -9.14
C ARG A 71 -5.26 -5.95 -8.92
N SER A 72 -5.85 -7.00 -8.37
CA SER A 72 -5.26 -8.34 -8.39
C SER A 72 -4.96 -8.66 -9.85
N ARG A 73 -3.72 -9.02 -10.20
CA ARG A 73 -3.48 -9.63 -11.50
C ARG A 73 -4.50 -10.75 -11.62
N LYS A 74 -5.41 -10.70 -12.60
CA LYS A 74 -6.14 -11.92 -12.97
C LYS A 74 -5.03 -12.94 -13.21
N ARG A 75 -5.06 -14.09 -12.52
CA ARG A 75 -4.19 -15.20 -12.89
C ARG A 75 -4.46 -15.39 -14.38
N ARG A 76 -3.47 -15.11 -15.24
CA ARG A 76 -3.57 -15.48 -16.64
C ARG A 76 -3.69 -17.00 -16.59
N GLY A 77 -4.87 -17.49 -16.95
CA GLY A 77 -5.11 -18.93 -17.12
C GLY A 77 -4.14 -19.47 -18.14
#